data_AF-A0A6P0PFJ3-F1
#
_entry.id   AF-A0A6P0PFJ3-F1
#
_cell.length_a   1.000
_cell.length_b   1.000
_cell.length_c   1.000
_cell.angle_alpha   90.00
_cell.angle_beta   90.00
_cell.angle_gamma   90.00
#
_symmetry.space_group_name_H-M   'P 1'
#
loop_
_entity.id
_entity.type
_entity.pdbx_description
1 polymer ?
#
loop_
_entity_poly.entity_id
_entity_poly.type
_entity_poly.pdbx_seq_one_letter_code
_entity_poly.pdbx_strand_id
1 'polypeptide(L)'
;MVEINKILENLATLGAIVAILYLITFIILPPLFRQLSSDAAITTLKIIRKPLLVITLFVGVQILLIPQLKFDSYEVWVKKGLTALTIAIVTYIIGQLLTQVILYYLKDYANKTEAMWDDVLVPILETILPIVIYVIGVSFFLQVLGINISGLWVAIGGASFVIGFAFKDSLANFLSGLVLLVDTPFQFGDVILLSSGQLAVIKKVGLRVTHLYVVSNHSDLYIPNSNFEKTEIVNLTRPTPHYYDQLEVPIMSMVEPGQAIELIEKVVLAHPDTMGEIDRKVELINQFYGFSKPGIKTEKKREAGFIRLKAEQKLNHKLKEIEDEFYALSQQVKEFENKGLEDNQILTIQENCLNICEQLGLLKKADSLSNHQRKLILEEGDNASAGGDSLIGLVREWYSAWLEDTDLLLEDRKILPEFWEQKIKLLKRKTNKLLVKANNLSIDDTRFDDVVDNLILWLQERFKHSQIEWQNPKIWMQEIRVLGGPAMDPNKVFIVKFFVDDIKLEHCERGNRVKNELYRELIWQLRRSYLGK
;
A
#
# COMPACT_ATOMS: atom_id res chain seq x y z
N MET A 1 -73.76 17.40 11.98
CA MET A 1 -72.81 17.68 13.08
C MET A 1 -71.64 16.70 13.15
N VAL A 2 -71.85 15.37 13.01
CA VAL A 2 -70.77 14.36 13.11
C VAL A 2 -69.68 14.53 12.03
N GLU A 3 -70.04 14.90 10.79
CA GLU A 3 -69.05 15.08 9.71
C GLU A 3 -68.18 16.34 9.88
N ILE A 4 -68.74 17.44 10.38
CA ILE A 4 -67.99 18.70 10.59
C ILE A 4 -66.97 18.53 11.71
N ASN A 5 -67.33 17.84 12.80
CA ASN A 5 -66.42 17.59 13.92
C ASN A 5 -65.21 16.74 13.49
N LYS A 6 -65.41 15.77 12.59
CA LYS A 6 -64.36 14.89 12.10
C LYS A 6 -63.39 15.60 11.14
N ILE A 7 -63.87 16.60 10.39
CA ILE A 7 -63.02 17.45 9.53
C ILE A 7 -62.16 18.38 10.40
N LEU A 8 -62.75 18.96 11.44
CA LEU A 8 -62.04 19.82 12.40
C LEU A 8 -60.94 19.05 13.16
N GLU A 9 -61.21 17.82 13.58
CA GLU A 9 -60.22 16.93 14.21
C GLU A 9 -59.04 16.61 13.26
N ASN A 10 -59.34 16.32 11.99
CA ASN A 10 -58.32 16.03 10.98
C ASN A 10 -57.49 17.27 10.57
N LEU A 11 -58.08 18.46 10.60
CA LEU A 11 -57.35 19.72 10.45
C LEU A 11 -56.43 20.01 11.64
N ALA A 12 -56.90 19.74 12.86
CA ALA A 12 -56.11 19.91 14.08
C ALA A 12 -54.91 18.95 14.11
N THR A 13 -55.11 17.69 13.72
CA THR A 13 -54.02 16.69 13.62
C THR A 13 -53.00 17.05 12.54
N LEU A 14 -53.45 17.48 11.34
CA LEU A 14 -52.55 17.99 10.30
C LEU A 14 -51.73 19.20 10.79
N GLY A 15 -52.40 20.17 11.43
CA GLY A 15 -51.75 21.35 12.00
C GLY A 15 -50.70 20.97 13.05
N ALA A 16 -51.00 20.01 13.92
CA ALA A 16 -50.07 19.49 14.92
C ALA A 16 -48.84 18.81 14.26
N ILE A 17 -49.04 17.97 13.23
CA ILE A 17 -47.95 17.31 12.51
C ILE A 17 -47.02 18.34 11.86
N VAL A 18 -47.59 19.35 11.17
CA VAL A 18 -46.81 20.42 10.52
C VAL A 18 -46.08 21.27 11.56
N ALA A 19 -46.72 21.60 12.68
CA ALA A 19 -46.13 22.37 13.77
C ALA A 19 -44.97 21.61 14.45
N ILE A 20 -45.14 20.31 14.72
CA ILE A 20 -44.09 19.45 15.28
C ILE A 20 -42.91 19.36 14.30
N LEU A 21 -43.18 19.11 13.01
CA LEU A 21 -42.15 19.04 11.98
C LEU A 21 -41.42 20.38 11.82
N TYR A 22 -42.13 21.50 11.89
CA TYR A 22 -41.54 22.84 11.90
C TYR A 22 -40.63 23.03 13.12
N LEU A 23 -41.10 22.66 14.32
CA LEU A 23 -40.32 22.76 15.56
C LEU A 23 -39.05 21.91 15.48
N ILE A 24 -39.16 20.67 15.02
CA ILE A 24 -38.01 19.77 14.83
C ILE A 24 -36.99 20.38 13.85
N THR A 25 -37.46 20.84 12.69
CA THR A 25 -36.58 21.27 11.60
C THR A 25 -36.01 22.68 11.79
N PHE A 26 -36.73 23.60 12.43
CA PHE A 26 -36.32 25.00 12.64
C PHE A 26 -35.72 25.27 14.02
N ILE A 27 -36.08 24.51 15.04
CA ILE A 27 -35.67 24.79 16.44
C ILE A 27 -34.73 23.71 16.98
N ILE A 28 -35.04 22.41 16.80
CA ILE A 28 -34.27 21.31 17.44
C ILE A 28 -33.05 20.89 16.62
N LEU A 29 -33.21 20.63 15.32
CA LEU A 29 -32.11 20.17 14.47
C LEU A 29 -30.95 21.18 14.31
N PRO A 30 -31.17 22.50 14.10
CA PRO A 30 -30.05 23.45 13.94
C PRO A 30 -29.02 23.48 15.09
N PRO A 31 -29.40 23.52 16.39
CA PRO A 31 -28.41 23.50 17.47
C PRO A 31 -27.68 22.16 17.59
N LEU A 32 -28.34 21.03 17.31
CA LEU A 32 -27.73 19.70 17.27
C LEU A 32 -26.66 19.60 16.17
N PHE A 33 -26.99 20.04 14.95
CA PHE A 33 -26.01 20.03 13.85
C PHE A 33 -24.86 21.02 14.05
N ARG A 34 -25.08 22.09 14.83
CA ARG A 34 -24.02 23.04 15.19
C ARG A 34 -22.98 22.44 16.16
N GLN A 35 -23.37 21.47 16.98
CA GLN A 35 -22.44 20.74 17.86
C GLN A 35 -21.56 19.73 17.10
N LEU A 36 -22.00 19.31 15.90
CA LEU A 36 -21.32 18.31 15.06
C LEU A 36 -20.31 18.90 14.05
N SER A 37 -20.00 20.21 14.15
CA SER A 37 -18.98 20.95 13.36
C SER A 37 -18.97 20.70 11.84
N SER A 38 -20.11 20.31 11.25
CA SER A 38 -20.24 20.06 9.81
C SER A 38 -21.05 21.16 9.15
N ASP A 39 -20.38 22.09 8.49
CA ASP A 39 -21.01 23.15 7.68
C ASP A 39 -21.89 22.59 6.56
N ALA A 40 -21.59 21.36 6.12
CA ALA A 40 -22.39 20.62 5.16
C ALA A 40 -23.78 20.26 5.71
N ALA A 41 -23.87 19.84 6.98
CA ALA A 41 -25.12 19.40 7.59
C ALA A 41 -26.09 20.56 7.86
N ILE A 42 -25.58 21.75 8.18
CA ILE A 42 -26.42 22.93 8.44
C ILE A 42 -27.05 23.45 7.14
N THR A 43 -26.29 23.42 6.05
CA THR A 43 -26.71 23.95 4.75
C THR A 43 -27.66 22.98 4.04
N THR A 44 -27.38 21.67 4.07
CA THR A 44 -28.32 20.63 3.62
C THR A 44 -29.68 20.75 4.34
N LEU A 45 -29.65 20.94 5.67
CA LEU A 45 -30.86 21.13 6.47
C LEU A 45 -31.64 22.41 6.06
N LYS A 46 -30.97 23.53 5.77
CA LYS A 46 -31.64 24.76 5.29
C LYS A 46 -32.39 24.55 3.99
N ILE A 47 -31.85 23.74 3.08
CA ILE A 47 -32.41 23.52 1.75
C ILE A 47 -33.58 22.52 1.81
N ILE A 48 -33.52 21.50 2.68
CA ILE A 48 -34.57 20.47 2.83
C ILE A 48 -35.80 20.95 3.63
N ARG A 49 -35.63 21.93 4.54
CA ARG A 49 -36.68 22.43 5.45
C ARG A 49 -38.00 22.80 4.77
N LYS A 50 -37.96 23.70 3.78
CA LYS A 50 -39.17 24.22 3.13
C LYS A 50 -39.87 23.14 2.29
N PRO A 51 -39.15 22.38 1.44
CA PRO A 51 -39.75 21.27 0.71
C PRO A 51 -40.43 20.22 1.58
N LEU A 52 -39.81 19.84 2.70
CA LEU A 52 -40.33 18.82 3.61
C LEU A 52 -41.68 19.25 4.20
N LEU A 53 -41.81 20.50 4.63
CA LEU A 53 -43.07 21.05 5.14
C LEU A 53 -44.17 21.09 4.07
N VAL A 54 -43.81 21.46 2.83
CA VAL A 54 -44.76 21.48 1.70
C VAL A 54 -45.27 20.08 1.38
N ILE A 55 -44.39 19.07 1.36
CA ILE A 55 -44.77 17.67 1.13
C ILE A 55 -45.71 17.19 2.25
N THR A 56 -45.34 17.40 3.51
CA THR A 56 -46.15 16.97 4.65
C THR A 56 -47.53 17.63 4.65
N LEU A 57 -47.61 18.91 4.28
CA LEU A 57 -48.88 19.60 4.12
C LEU A 57 -49.73 18.97 3.01
N PHE A 58 -49.17 18.80 1.81
CA PHE A 58 -49.91 18.26 0.65
C PHE A 58 -50.35 16.81 0.85
N VAL A 59 -49.45 15.95 1.33
CA VAL A 59 -49.75 14.54 1.63
C VAL A 59 -50.74 14.43 2.78
N GLY A 60 -50.59 15.25 3.82
CA GLY A 60 -51.50 15.25 4.96
C GLY A 60 -52.90 15.71 4.60
N VAL A 61 -53.05 16.72 3.73
CA VAL A 61 -54.36 17.11 3.16
C VAL A 61 -54.99 15.93 2.41
N GLN A 62 -54.19 15.18 1.64
CA GLN A 62 -54.70 14.03 0.89
C GLN A 62 -55.20 12.89 1.76
N ILE A 63 -54.44 12.54 2.79
CA ILE A 63 -54.75 11.40 3.66
C ILE A 63 -55.86 11.75 4.66
N LEU A 64 -55.82 12.96 5.22
CA LEU A 64 -56.68 13.32 6.35
C LEU A 64 -57.97 14.02 5.92
N LEU A 65 -57.94 14.93 4.93
CA LEU A 65 -59.11 15.74 4.58
C LEU A 65 -59.96 15.13 3.45
N ILE A 66 -59.33 14.61 2.40
CA ILE A 66 -60.05 14.14 1.20
C ILE A 66 -61.06 13.01 1.49
N PRO A 67 -60.74 11.97 2.30
CA PRO A 67 -61.69 10.89 2.55
C PRO A 67 -62.99 11.33 3.24
N GLN A 68 -63.03 12.54 3.79
CA GLN A 68 -64.21 13.09 4.45
C GLN A 68 -65.08 13.97 3.55
N LEU A 69 -64.58 14.34 2.36
CA LEU A 69 -65.32 15.13 1.39
C LEU A 69 -66.09 14.18 0.44
N LYS A 70 -67.40 14.04 0.66
CA LYS A 70 -68.28 13.22 -0.20
C LYS A 70 -68.58 13.95 -1.50
N PHE A 71 -67.87 13.60 -2.57
CA PHE A 71 -68.12 14.10 -3.92
C PHE A 71 -68.63 12.97 -4.82
N ASP A 72 -69.92 12.65 -4.77
CA ASP A 72 -70.51 11.47 -5.42
C ASP A 72 -70.22 11.32 -6.92
N SER A 73 -69.89 12.39 -7.65
CA SER A 73 -69.55 12.34 -9.09
C SER A 73 -68.13 12.78 -9.44
N TYR A 74 -67.40 13.44 -8.53
CA TYR A 74 -66.10 14.06 -8.83
C TYR A 74 -64.93 13.52 -7.99
N GLU A 75 -65.19 12.66 -6.99
CA GLU A 75 -64.19 12.17 -6.05
C GLU A 75 -62.97 11.52 -6.72
N VAL A 76 -63.19 10.73 -7.78
CA VAL A 76 -62.11 10.04 -8.52
C VAL A 76 -61.20 11.02 -9.25
N TRP A 77 -61.76 12.00 -9.93
CA TRP A 77 -60.98 13.01 -10.67
C TRP A 77 -60.25 13.97 -9.74
N VAL A 78 -60.88 14.36 -8.62
CA VAL A 78 -60.27 15.20 -7.59
C VAL A 78 -59.08 14.46 -6.94
N LYS A 79 -59.25 13.18 -6.58
CA LYS A 79 -58.16 12.35 -6.03
C LYS A 79 -57.01 12.23 -7.03
N LYS A 80 -57.28 11.87 -8.29
CA LYS A 80 -56.24 11.76 -9.33
C LYS A 80 -55.49 13.07 -9.56
N GLY A 81 -56.21 14.19 -9.69
CA GLY A 81 -55.61 15.50 -9.91
C GLY A 81 -54.71 15.93 -8.75
N LEU A 82 -55.16 15.71 -7.52
CA LEU A 82 -54.37 16.01 -6.33
C LEU A 82 -53.14 15.09 -6.23
N THR A 83 -53.29 13.79 -6.43
CA THR A 83 -52.14 12.85 -6.41
C THR A 83 -51.12 13.21 -7.49
N ALA A 84 -51.58 13.57 -8.70
CA ALA A 84 -50.71 14.06 -9.77
C ALA A 84 -49.98 15.34 -9.36
N LEU A 85 -50.68 16.30 -8.73
CA LEU A 85 -50.07 17.52 -8.21
C LEU A 85 -49.00 17.24 -7.14
N THR A 86 -49.25 16.29 -6.22
CA THR A 86 -48.25 15.86 -5.24
C THR A 86 -47.02 15.27 -5.91
N ILE A 87 -47.19 14.41 -6.91
CA ILE A 87 -46.06 13.84 -7.67
C ILE A 87 -45.25 14.95 -8.37
N ALA A 88 -45.92 15.93 -8.97
CA ALA A 88 -45.25 17.06 -9.61
C ALA A 88 -44.44 17.90 -8.60
N ILE A 89 -45.03 18.18 -7.43
CA ILE A 89 -44.37 18.92 -6.34
C ILE A 89 -43.17 18.14 -5.81
N VAL A 90 -43.34 16.84 -5.53
CA VAL A 90 -42.25 15.97 -5.06
C VAL A 90 -41.14 15.87 -6.10
N THR A 91 -41.47 15.71 -7.38
CA THR A 91 -40.49 15.65 -8.48
C THR A 91 -39.70 16.95 -8.57
N TYR A 92 -40.38 18.11 -8.56
CA TYR A 92 -39.75 19.42 -8.60
C TYR A 92 -38.81 19.62 -7.39
N ILE A 93 -39.25 19.22 -6.19
CA ILE A 93 -38.46 19.27 -4.97
C ILE A 93 -37.22 18.38 -5.07
N ILE A 94 -37.36 17.13 -5.52
CA ILE A 94 -36.25 16.19 -5.66
C ILE A 94 -35.24 16.72 -6.69
N GLY A 95 -35.72 17.23 -7.83
CA GLY A 95 -34.88 17.87 -8.84
C GLY A 95 -34.11 19.05 -8.27
N GLN A 96 -34.81 19.95 -7.58
CA GLN A 96 -34.21 21.12 -6.96
C GLN A 96 -33.19 20.74 -5.88
N LEU A 97 -33.49 19.78 -5.01
CA LEU A 97 -32.59 19.28 -3.97
C LEU A 97 -31.32 18.67 -4.59
N LEU A 98 -31.46 17.83 -5.61
CA LEU A 98 -30.32 17.22 -6.27
C LEU A 98 -29.43 18.28 -6.96
N THR A 99 -30.03 19.26 -7.63
CA THR A 99 -29.27 20.33 -8.29
C THR A 99 -28.62 21.34 -7.35
N GLN A 100 -29.32 21.74 -6.28
CA GLN A 100 -28.87 22.83 -5.42
C GLN A 100 -28.06 22.34 -4.22
N VAL A 101 -28.23 21.08 -3.82
CA VAL A 101 -27.51 20.49 -2.69
C VAL A 101 -26.39 19.60 -3.23
N ILE A 102 -26.74 18.50 -3.88
CA ILE A 102 -25.75 17.45 -4.18
C ILE A 102 -24.71 17.95 -5.19
N LEU A 103 -25.14 18.58 -6.28
CA LEU A 103 -24.20 19.12 -7.27
C LEU A 103 -23.38 20.31 -6.74
N TYR A 104 -23.97 21.17 -5.91
CA TYR A 104 -23.24 22.26 -5.27
C TYR A 104 -22.12 21.72 -4.38
N TYR A 105 -22.41 20.71 -3.55
CA TYR A 105 -21.40 20.04 -2.73
C TYR A 105 -20.36 19.29 -3.55
N LEU A 106 -20.79 18.62 -4.62
CA LEU A 106 -19.87 17.94 -5.53
C LEU A 106 -18.90 18.94 -6.16
N LYS A 107 -19.39 20.14 -6.54
CA LYS A 107 -18.59 21.21 -7.13
C LYS A 107 -17.65 21.88 -6.12
N ASP A 108 -18.10 22.11 -4.88
CA ASP A 108 -17.25 22.65 -3.81
C ASP A 108 -16.17 21.65 -3.36
N TYR A 109 -16.48 20.35 -3.38
CA TYR A 109 -15.50 19.29 -3.10
C TYR A 109 -14.51 19.13 -4.24
N ALA A 110 -15.01 19.10 -5.48
CA ALA A 110 -14.23 19.06 -6.73
C ALA A 110 -13.17 20.17 -6.75
N ASN A 111 -13.58 21.44 -6.58
CA ASN A 111 -12.67 22.60 -6.62
C ASN A 111 -11.52 22.58 -5.58
N LYS A 112 -11.59 21.69 -4.57
CA LYS A 112 -10.55 21.53 -3.53
C LYS A 112 -9.54 20.42 -3.86
N THR A 113 -9.75 19.69 -4.95
CA THR A 113 -8.89 18.60 -5.42
C THR A 113 -8.38 18.90 -6.83
N GLU A 114 -7.13 18.56 -7.16
CA GLU A 114 -6.61 18.64 -8.54
C GLU A 114 -7.06 17.42 -9.37
N ALA A 115 -8.33 17.05 -9.26
CA ALA A 115 -8.83 15.82 -9.85
C ALA A 115 -9.41 16.11 -11.24
N MET A 116 -8.94 15.39 -12.26
CA MET A 116 -9.44 15.48 -13.65
C MET A 116 -10.96 15.21 -13.81
N TRP A 117 -11.66 14.78 -12.74
CA TRP A 117 -13.11 14.57 -12.73
C TRP A 117 -13.90 15.89 -12.64
N ASP A 118 -13.27 16.98 -12.20
CA ASP A 118 -13.94 18.25 -11.91
C ASP A 118 -14.46 18.93 -13.18
N ASP A 119 -13.71 18.82 -14.27
CA ASP A 119 -14.03 19.45 -15.56
C ASP A 119 -15.02 18.64 -16.42
N VAL A 120 -15.21 17.36 -16.11
CA VAL A 120 -15.97 16.44 -16.98
C VAL A 120 -17.16 15.79 -16.25
N LEU A 121 -16.98 15.27 -15.04
CA LEU A 121 -18.04 14.52 -14.36
C LEU A 121 -19.13 15.45 -13.80
N VAL A 122 -18.74 16.58 -13.20
CA VAL A 122 -19.67 17.54 -12.59
C VAL A 122 -20.63 18.14 -13.63
N PRO A 123 -20.16 18.64 -14.80
CA PRO A 123 -21.07 19.16 -15.83
C PRO A 123 -22.00 18.09 -16.42
N ILE A 124 -21.52 16.84 -16.56
CA ILE A 124 -22.33 15.72 -17.04
C ILE A 124 -23.45 15.43 -16.05
N LEU A 125 -23.16 15.34 -14.74
CA LEU A 125 -24.18 15.11 -13.71
C LEU A 125 -25.16 16.29 -13.63
N GLU A 126 -24.69 17.53 -13.77
CA GLU A 126 -25.52 18.73 -13.79
C GLU A 126 -26.53 18.75 -14.93
N THR A 127 -26.16 18.16 -16.07
CA THR A 127 -27.03 18.13 -17.24
C THR A 127 -27.94 16.89 -17.23
N ILE A 128 -27.40 15.69 -16.98
CA ILE A 128 -28.13 14.42 -17.15
C ILE A 128 -29.07 14.14 -15.97
N LEU A 129 -28.62 14.39 -14.74
CA LEU A 129 -29.36 13.98 -13.55
C LEU A 129 -30.75 14.65 -13.45
N PRO A 130 -30.92 15.96 -13.70
CA PRO A 130 -32.23 16.60 -13.71
C PRO A 130 -33.15 16.03 -14.78
N ILE A 131 -32.63 15.78 -15.99
CA ILE A 131 -33.41 15.21 -17.10
C ILE A 131 -33.99 13.86 -16.67
N VAL A 132 -33.18 12.98 -16.09
CA VAL A 132 -33.63 11.65 -15.61
C VAL A 132 -34.73 11.78 -14.55
N ILE A 133 -34.55 12.67 -13.57
CA ILE A 133 -35.54 12.89 -12.50
C ILE A 133 -36.87 13.38 -13.08
N TYR A 134 -36.84 14.37 -13.98
CA TYR A 134 -38.05 14.91 -14.57
C TYR A 134 -38.75 13.91 -15.50
N VAL A 135 -38.00 13.12 -16.28
CA VAL A 135 -38.58 12.05 -17.11
C VAL A 135 -39.30 11.03 -16.23
N ILE A 136 -38.69 10.59 -15.13
CA ILE A 136 -39.30 9.65 -14.18
C ILE A 136 -40.55 10.28 -13.52
N GLY A 137 -40.45 11.53 -13.05
CA GLY A 137 -41.55 12.22 -12.38
C GLY A 137 -42.72 12.51 -13.30
N VAL A 138 -42.48 12.94 -14.54
CA VAL A 138 -43.52 13.10 -15.58
C VAL A 138 -44.16 11.76 -15.91
N SER A 139 -43.38 10.68 -15.95
CA SER A 139 -43.93 9.34 -16.15
C SER A 139 -44.93 8.98 -15.04
N PHE A 140 -44.56 9.13 -13.76
CA PHE A 140 -45.47 8.89 -12.64
C PHE A 140 -46.70 9.82 -12.66
N PHE A 141 -46.52 11.09 -13.03
CA PHE A 141 -47.60 12.05 -13.18
C PHE A 141 -48.64 11.58 -14.22
N LEU A 142 -48.20 11.18 -15.41
CA LEU A 142 -49.06 10.69 -16.49
C LEU A 142 -49.76 9.38 -16.10
N GLN A 143 -49.08 8.50 -15.38
CA GLN A 143 -49.66 7.24 -14.89
C GLN A 143 -50.87 7.47 -13.97
N VAL A 144 -50.79 8.45 -13.07
CA VAL A 144 -51.91 8.79 -12.17
C VAL A 144 -53.10 9.38 -12.91
N LEU A 145 -52.87 10.10 -14.00
CA LEU A 145 -53.92 10.60 -14.89
C LEU A 145 -54.61 9.47 -15.69
N GLY A 146 -54.09 8.24 -15.63
CA GLY A 146 -54.63 7.08 -16.33
C GLY A 146 -54.12 6.93 -17.76
N ILE A 147 -53.05 7.63 -18.12
CA ILE A 147 -52.38 7.48 -19.42
C ILE A 147 -51.50 6.24 -19.36
N ASN A 148 -51.67 5.34 -20.34
CA ASN A 148 -50.84 4.14 -20.43
C ASN A 148 -49.43 4.52 -20.89
N ILE A 149 -48.47 4.42 -19.97
CA ILE A 149 -47.05 4.68 -20.20
C ILE A 149 -46.21 3.41 -20.37
N SER A 150 -46.83 2.23 -20.51
CA SER A 150 -46.08 0.97 -20.66
C SER A 150 -45.16 1.00 -21.88
N GLY A 151 -45.62 1.59 -23.00
CA GLY A 151 -44.77 1.78 -24.19
C GLY A 151 -43.57 2.69 -23.94
N LEU A 152 -43.74 3.75 -23.13
CA LEU A 152 -42.66 4.64 -22.73
C LEU A 152 -41.63 3.92 -21.85
N TRP A 153 -42.07 3.10 -20.88
CA TRP A 153 -41.18 2.30 -20.05
C TRP A 153 -40.39 1.26 -20.84
N VAL A 154 -41.01 0.62 -21.84
CA VAL A 154 -40.31 -0.30 -22.75
C VAL A 154 -39.22 0.45 -23.53
N ALA A 155 -39.53 1.63 -24.06
CA ALA A 155 -38.57 2.46 -24.78
C ALA A 155 -37.40 2.92 -23.88
N ILE A 156 -37.70 3.40 -22.67
CA ILE A 156 -36.70 3.82 -21.68
C ILE A 156 -35.83 2.63 -21.27
N GLY A 157 -36.43 1.48 -20.95
CA GLY A 157 -35.68 0.27 -20.58
C GLY A 157 -34.73 -0.20 -21.69
N GLY A 158 -35.19 -0.19 -22.95
CA GLY A 158 -34.36 -0.49 -24.11
C GLY A 158 -33.22 0.51 -24.29
N ALA A 159 -33.50 1.82 -24.20
CA ALA A 159 -32.48 2.87 -24.28
C ALA A 159 -31.44 2.75 -23.15
N SER A 160 -31.88 2.53 -21.91
CA SER A 160 -31.01 2.30 -20.76
C SER A 160 -30.13 1.07 -20.93
N PHE A 161 -30.65 -0.02 -21.51
CA PHE A 161 -29.84 -1.21 -21.81
C PHE A 161 -28.72 -0.90 -22.81
N VAL A 162 -29.02 -0.20 -23.91
CA VAL A 162 -28.02 0.19 -24.92
C VAL A 162 -26.96 1.12 -24.32
N ILE A 163 -27.38 2.12 -23.54
CA ILE A 163 -26.46 3.03 -22.85
C ILE A 163 -25.60 2.25 -21.85
N GLY A 164 -26.20 1.40 -21.01
CA GLY A 164 -25.48 0.58 -20.05
C GLY A 164 -24.46 -0.35 -20.72
N PHE A 165 -24.82 -0.94 -21.86
CA PHE A 165 -23.92 -1.75 -22.65
C PHE A 165 -22.75 -0.93 -23.21
N ALA A 166 -22.98 0.30 -23.66
CA ALA A 166 -21.93 1.20 -24.10
C ALA A 166 -20.97 1.61 -22.97
N PHE A 167 -21.46 1.73 -21.73
CA PHE A 167 -20.64 2.06 -20.56
C PHE A 167 -20.03 0.85 -19.84
N LYS A 168 -20.33 -0.38 -20.27
CA LYS A 168 -19.91 -1.62 -19.61
C LYS A 168 -18.41 -1.64 -19.30
N ASP A 169 -17.57 -1.35 -20.29
CA ASP A 169 -16.11 -1.42 -20.12
C ASP A 169 -15.57 -0.30 -19.23
N SER A 170 -16.16 0.90 -19.28
CA SER A 170 -15.78 2.00 -18.40
C SER A 170 -16.09 1.69 -16.95
N LEU A 171 -17.27 1.13 -16.67
CA LEU A 171 -17.67 0.72 -15.32
C LEU A 171 -16.82 -0.45 -14.82
N ALA A 172 -16.54 -1.43 -15.68
CA ALA A 172 -15.67 -2.55 -15.33
C ALA A 172 -14.27 -2.06 -14.93
N ASN A 173 -13.64 -1.19 -15.73
CA ASN A 173 -12.33 -0.64 -15.39
C ASN A 173 -12.33 0.17 -14.08
N PHE A 174 -13.40 0.92 -13.80
CA PHE A 174 -13.53 1.66 -12.55
C PHE A 174 -13.61 0.74 -11.33
N LEU A 175 -14.47 -0.27 -11.39
CA LEU A 175 -14.63 -1.24 -10.30
C LEU A 175 -13.34 -2.05 -10.07
N SER A 176 -12.71 -2.53 -11.14
CA SER A 176 -11.40 -3.20 -11.06
C SER A 176 -10.34 -2.29 -10.45
N GLY A 177 -10.35 -1.00 -10.78
CA GLY A 177 -9.45 -0.02 -10.16
C GLY A 177 -9.64 0.11 -8.65
N LEU A 178 -10.89 0.15 -8.19
CA LEU A 178 -11.19 0.17 -6.75
C LEU A 178 -10.72 -1.11 -6.05
N VAL A 179 -10.94 -2.28 -6.66
CA VAL A 179 -10.48 -3.57 -6.12
C VAL A 179 -8.96 -3.59 -5.99
N LEU A 180 -8.23 -3.20 -7.05
CA LEU A 180 -6.76 -3.15 -7.02
C LEU A 180 -6.21 -2.20 -5.94
N LEU A 181 -6.93 -1.11 -5.63
CA LEU A 181 -6.58 -0.18 -4.56
C LEU A 181 -6.86 -0.74 -3.16
N VAL A 182 -7.83 -1.64 -3.01
CA VAL A 182 -8.20 -2.24 -1.72
C VAL A 182 -7.34 -3.46 -1.42
N ASP A 183 -7.25 -4.42 -2.36
CA ASP A 183 -6.53 -5.68 -2.14
C ASP A 183 -5.01 -5.50 -2.25
N THR A 184 -4.54 -4.46 -2.95
CA THR A 184 -3.12 -4.06 -3.09
C THR A 184 -2.13 -5.22 -3.33
N PRO A 185 -2.33 -6.06 -4.37
CA PRO A 185 -1.40 -7.14 -4.71
C PRO A 185 0.02 -6.65 -5.02
N PHE A 186 0.16 -5.37 -5.34
CA PHE A 186 1.43 -4.67 -5.57
C PHE A 186 1.32 -3.23 -5.06
N GLN A 187 2.48 -2.60 -4.82
CA GLN A 187 2.60 -1.19 -4.44
C GLN A 187 3.37 -0.39 -5.48
N PHE A 188 3.29 0.93 -5.37
CA PHE A 188 4.13 1.84 -6.14
C PHE A 188 5.61 1.43 -6.02
N GLY A 189 6.28 1.31 -7.17
CA GLY A 189 7.68 0.95 -7.25
C GLY A 189 7.97 -0.56 -7.12
N ASP A 190 6.97 -1.42 -6.98
CA ASP A 190 7.17 -2.87 -7.09
C ASP A 190 7.56 -3.26 -8.52
N VAL A 191 8.49 -4.20 -8.65
CA VAL A 191 8.87 -4.85 -9.91
C VAL A 191 8.02 -6.10 -10.08
N ILE A 192 7.32 -6.18 -11.20
CA ILE A 192 6.45 -7.30 -11.55
C ILE A 192 6.91 -7.92 -12.88
N LEU A 193 6.74 -9.24 -12.99
CA LEU A 193 6.82 -9.96 -14.24
C LEU A 193 5.40 -10.09 -14.80
N LEU A 194 5.19 -9.52 -15.99
CA LEU A 194 3.93 -9.65 -16.72
C LEU A 194 3.86 -11.04 -17.39
N SER A 195 2.64 -11.49 -17.70
CA SER A 195 2.41 -12.74 -18.43
C SER A 195 3.06 -12.79 -19.82
N SER A 196 3.42 -11.62 -20.39
CA SER A 196 4.23 -11.51 -21.61
C SER A 196 5.70 -11.88 -21.43
N GLY A 197 6.16 -12.10 -20.19
CA GLY A 197 7.56 -12.28 -19.83
C GLY A 197 8.34 -10.97 -19.67
N GLN A 198 7.69 -9.82 -19.80
CA GLN A 198 8.34 -8.51 -19.63
C GLN A 198 8.38 -8.08 -18.16
N LEU A 199 9.51 -7.52 -17.75
CA LEU A 199 9.68 -6.85 -16.46
C LEU A 199 9.09 -5.44 -16.52
N ALA A 200 8.26 -5.11 -15.54
CA ALA A 200 7.66 -3.80 -15.43
C ALA A 200 7.67 -3.29 -13.98
N VAL A 201 7.79 -1.97 -13.82
CA VAL A 201 7.73 -1.29 -12.52
C VAL A 201 6.39 -0.57 -12.38
N ILE A 202 5.69 -0.77 -11.26
CA ILE A 202 4.43 -0.06 -10.98
C ILE A 202 4.73 1.43 -10.80
N LYS A 203 4.19 2.30 -11.67
CA LYS A 203 4.29 3.76 -11.55
C LYS A 203 3.06 4.40 -10.93
N LYS A 204 1.85 3.93 -11.26
CA LYS A 204 0.62 4.44 -10.64
C LYS A 204 -0.54 3.49 -10.87
N VAL A 205 -1.37 3.29 -9.85
CA VAL A 205 -2.69 2.69 -10.00
C VAL A 205 -3.70 3.81 -10.09
N GLY A 206 -4.25 4.03 -11.29
CA GLY A 206 -5.34 4.99 -11.50
C GLY A 206 -6.70 4.33 -11.37
N LEU A 207 -7.77 5.13 -11.43
CA LEU A 207 -9.15 4.63 -11.33
C LEU A 207 -9.56 3.75 -12.52
N ARG A 208 -9.07 4.04 -13.74
CA ARG A 208 -9.39 3.27 -14.96
C ARG A 208 -8.22 2.46 -15.49
N VAL A 209 -7.00 2.97 -15.34
CA VAL A 209 -5.78 2.40 -15.93
C VAL A 209 -4.69 2.30 -14.89
N THR A 210 -3.89 1.24 -15.01
CA THR A 210 -2.64 1.08 -14.27
C THR A 210 -1.49 1.47 -15.19
N HIS A 211 -0.65 2.37 -14.71
CA HIS A 211 0.54 2.86 -15.39
C HIS A 211 1.76 2.10 -14.88
N LEU A 212 2.42 1.45 -15.82
CA LEU A 212 3.61 0.64 -15.64
C LEU A 212 4.75 1.23 -16.46
N TYR A 213 5.97 0.98 -16.03
CA TYR A 213 7.17 1.27 -16.82
C TYR A 213 7.82 -0.05 -17.21
N VAL A 214 7.89 -0.35 -18.50
CA VAL A 214 8.49 -1.58 -19.04
C VAL A 214 9.99 -1.37 -19.17
N VAL A 215 10.75 -2.17 -18.43
CA VAL A 215 12.20 -2.05 -18.34
C VAL A 215 12.87 -2.35 -19.67
N SER A 216 12.49 -3.46 -20.32
CA SER A 216 13.17 -3.97 -21.53
C SER A 216 13.15 -2.99 -22.70
N ASN A 217 12.12 -2.15 -22.80
CA ASN A 217 11.92 -1.22 -23.91
C ASN A 217 12.04 0.25 -23.47
N HIS A 218 12.34 0.52 -22.20
CA HIS A 218 12.42 1.86 -21.62
C HIS A 218 11.15 2.71 -21.92
N SER A 219 9.95 2.14 -21.70
CA SER A 219 8.70 2.76 -22.16
C SER A 219 7.57 2.66 -21.14
N ASP A 220 6.67 3.65 -21.13
CA ASP A 220 5.44 3.62 -20.34
C ASP A 220 4.38 2.70 -20.99
N LEU A 221 3.74 1.87 -20.16
CA LEU A 221 2.66 0.97 -20.53
C LEU A 221 1.43 1.28 -19.68
N TYR A 222 0.31 1.53 -20.34
CA TYR A 222 -0.98 1.80 -19.70
C TYR A 222 -1.93 0.62 -19.94
N ILE A 223 -2.29 -0.09 -18.87
CA ILE A 223 -3.19 -1.25 -18.96
C ILE A 223 -4.54 -0.86 -18.33
N PRO A 224 -5.67 -1.06 -19.03
CA PRO A 224 -6.99 -0.93 -18.41
C PRO A 224 -7.12 -1.88 -17.21
N ASN A 225 -7.62 -1.38 -16.07
CA ASN A 225 -7.65 -2.13 -14.82
C ASN A 225 -8.43 -3.45 -14.95
N SER A 226 -9.52 -3.47 -15.72
CA SER A 226 -10.31 -4.69 -15.94
C SER A 226 -9.60 -5.76 -16.76
N ASN A 227 -8.58 -5.37 -17.54
CA ASN A 227 -7.70 -6.31 -18.22
C ASN A 227 -6.58 -6.73 -17.26
N PHE A 228 -6.02 -5.79 -16.50
CA PHE A 228 -4.91 -6.07 -15.58
C PHE A 228 -5.29 -6.98 -14.43
N GLU A 229 -6.50 -6.83 -13.89
CA GLU A 229 -7.06 -7.72 -12.86
C GLU A 229 -7.15 -9.18 -13.34
N LYS A 230 -7.34 -9.41 -14.65
CA LYS A 230 -7.47 -10.75 -15.23
C LYS A 230 -6.14 -11.37 -15.62
N THR A 231 -5.03 -10.62 -15.53
CA THR A 231 -3.71 -11.14 -15.87
C THR A 231 -3.02 -11.72 -14.65
N GLU A 232 -2.36 -12.87 -14.84
CA GLU A 232 -1.42 -13.38 -13.85
C GLU A 232 -0.21 -12.44 -13.77
N ILE A 233 0.18 -12.10 -12.55
CA ILE A 233 1.32 -11.24 -12.24
C ILE A 233 2.20 -11.93 -11.19
N VAL A 234 3.51 -11.90 -11.41
CA VAL A 234 4.48 -12.35 -10.40
C VAL A 234 5.17 -11.12 -9.83
N ASN A 235 4.97 -10.85 -8.54
CA ASN A 235 5.63 -9.73 -7.87
C ASN A 235 7.04 -10.17 -7.44
N LEU A 236 8.06 -9.65 -8.12
CA LEU A 236 9.46 -9.99 -7.88
C LEU A 236 10.08 -9.20 -6.71
N THR A 237 9.39 -8.17 -6.23
CA THR A 237 9.83 -7.37 -5.07
C THR A 237 9.36 -7.95 -3.74
N ARG A 238 8.43 -8.93 -3.75
CA ARG A 238 7.82 -9.48 -2.54
C ARG A 238 8.14 -10.99 -2.38
N PRO A 239 8.42 -11.46 -1.15
CA PRO A 239 8.48 -10.69 0.11
C PRO A 239 9.70 -9.77 0.23
N THR A 240 10.76 -10.04 -0.54
CA THR A 240 12.03 -9.29 -0.55
C THR A 240 12.44 -8.94 -1.99
N PRO A 241 13.20 -7.86 -2.23
CA PRO A 241 13.70 -7.50 -3.57
C PRO A 241 14.88 -8.37 -4.05
N HIS A 242 15.16 -9.51 -3.41
CA HIS A 242 16.29 -10.37 -3.76
C HIS A 242 15.97 -11.16 -5.03
N TYR A 243 16.92 -11.18 -5.97
CA TYR A 243 16.74 -11.78 -7.27
C TYR A 243 17.35 -13.19 -7.31
N TYR A 244 16.58 -14.19 -7.74
CA TYR A 244 17.04 -15.56 -7.90
C TYR A 244 17.36 -15.87 -9.36
N ASP A 245 18.54 -16.44 -9.62
CA ASP A 245 18.92 -16.89 -10.97
C ASP A 245 19.62 -18.26 -10.95
N GLN A 246 19.70 -18.86 -12.14
CA GLN A 246 20.43 -20.10 -12.41
C GLN A 246 21.38 -19.93 -13.59
N LEU A 247 22.56 -20.52 -13.49
CA LEU A 247 23.55 -20.59 -14.55
C LEU A 247 23.98 -22.04 -14.78
N GLU A 248 24.23 -22.39 -16.04
CA GLU A 248 24.76 -23.69 -16.43
C GLU A 248 26.28 -23.61 -16.65
N VAL A 249 27.01 -24.44 -15.93
CA VAL A 249 28.48 -24.55 -16.04
C VAL A 249 28.84 -25.90 -16.66
N PRO A 250 29.34 -25.93 -17.90
CA PRO A 250 29.87 -27.16 -18.48
C PRO A 250 31.22 -27.49 -17.84
N ILE A 251 31.39 -28.76 -17.42
CA ILE A 251 32.63 -29.27 -16.85
C ILE A 251 33.08 -30.51 -17.62
N MET A 252 34.39 -30.62 -17.81
CA MET A 252 35.02 -31.79 -18.43
C MET A 252 34.77 -33.05 -17.60
N SER A 253 34.43 -34.16 -18.26
CA SER A 253 33.98 -35.40 -17.62
C SER A 253 35.02 -36.02 -16.68
N MET A 254 36.30 -35.81 -16.99
CA MET A 254 37.48 -36.26 -16.24
C MET A 254 37.68 -35.57 -14.89
N VAL A 255 36.93 -34.50 -14.59
CA VAL A 255 37.01 -33.79 -13.32
C VAL A 255 36.19 -34.50 -12.24
N GLU A 256 36.77 -34.60 -11.03
CA GLU A 256 36.05 -35.07 -9.85
C GLU A 256 34.93 -34.09 -9.47
N PRO A 257 33.67 -34.55 -9.36
CA PRO A 257 32.52 -33.73 -8.96
C PRO A 257 32.71 -32.92 -7.68
N GLY A 258 33.28 -33.53 -6.62
CA GLY A 258 33.42 -32.87 -5.33
C GLY A 258 34.30 -31.63 -5.39
N GLN A 259 35.46 -31.74 -6.05
CA GLN A 259 36.38 -30.63 -6.27
C GLN A 259 35.76 -29.51 -7.11
N ALA A 260 34.96 -29.87 -8.13
CA ALA A 260 34.26 -28.90 -8.95
C ALA A 260 33.18 -28.13 -8.15
N ILE A 261 32.38 -28.84 -7.34
CA ILE A 261 31.35 -28.23 -6.49
C ILE A 261 32.00 -27.24 -5.51
N GLU A 262 33.05 -27.67 -4.81
CA GLU A 262 33.74 -26.83 -3.82
C GLU A 262 34.33 -25.56 -4.46
N LEU A 263 34.93 -25.68 -5.65
CA LEU A 263 35.48 -24.53 -6.37
C LEU A 263 34.37 -23.58 -6.83
N ILE A 264 33.29 -24.11 -7.41
CA ILE A 264 32.15 -23.31 -7.85
C ILE A 264 31.55 -22.55 -6.67
N GLU A 265 31.35 -23.21 -5.54
CA GLU A 265 30.81 -22.59 -4.32
C GLU A 265 31.68 -21.43 -3.86
N LYS A 266 33.01 -21.63 -3.80
CA LYS A 266 33.96 -20.58 -3.43
C LYS A 266 33.90 -19.38 -4.37
N VAL A 267 33.80 -19.61 -5.67
CA VAL A 267 33.72 -18.53 -6.68
C VAL A 267 32.41 -17.75 -6.56
N VAL A 268 31.28 -18.43 -6.33
CA VAL A 268 29.97 -17.77 -6.17
C VAL A 268 29.94 -16.95 -4.89
N LEU A 269 30.47 -17.48 -3.78
CA LEU A 269 30.57 -16.76 -2.51
C LEU A 269 31.55 -15.58 -2.58
N ALA A 270 32.63 -15.69 -3.37
CA ALA A 270 33.58 -14.60 -3.53
C ALA A 270 33.01 -13.37 -4.26
N HIS A 271 31.96 -13.53 -5.06
CA HIS A 271 31.38 -12.43 -5.82
C HIS A 271 30.68 -11.42 -4.87
N PRO A 272 31.02 -10.12 -4.87
CA PRO A 272 30.49 -9.19 -3.88
C PRO A 272 28.97 -9.02 -3.96
N ASP A 273 28.37 -9.07 -5.16
CA ASP A 273 26.93 -8.83 -5.39
C ASP A 273 26.02 -10.07 -5.26
N THR A 274 26.58 -11.27 -5.04
CA THR A 274 25.76 -12.45 -4.74
C THR A 274 25.36 -12.45 -3.26
N MET A 275 24.31 -13.16 -2.88
CA MET A 275 24.00 -13.35 -1.45
C MET A 275 24.70 -14.58 -0.89
N GLY A 276 24.96 -14.58 0.42
CA GLY A 276 25.58 -15.69 1.14
C GLY A 276 26.21 -15.25 2.46
N GLU A 277 26.87 -16.19 3.14
CA GLU A 277 27.57 -15.96 4.41
C GLU A 277 28.72 -14.95 4.26
N ILE A 278 28.52 -13.74 4.80
CA ILE A 278 29.43 -12.59 4.63
C ILE A 278 30.86 -12.88 5.06
N ASP A 279 31.05 -13.59 6.19
CA ASP A 279 32.37 -13.94 6.72
C ASP A 279 33.21 -14.68 5.68
N ARG A 280 32.59 -15.69 5.05
CA ARG A 280 33.21 -16.47 4.00
C ARG A 280 33.45 -15.68 2.72
N LYS A 281 32.57 -14.72 2.38
CA LYS A 281 32.78 -13.82 1.23
C LYS A 281 34.03 -12.95 1.40
N VAL A 282 34.22 -12.39 2.59
CA VAL A 282 35.37 -11.53 2.93
C VAL A 282 36.69 -12.31 2.80
N GLU A 283 36.70 -13.58 3.19
CA GLU A 283 37.87 -14.47 3.03
C GLU A 283 38.18 -14.79 1.56
N LEU A 284 37.15 -15.02 0.75
CA LEU A 284 37.29 -15.56 -0.61
C LEU A 284 37.42 -14.50 -1.72
N ILE A 285 36.88 -13.30 -1.54
CA ILE A 285 36.83 -12.26 -2.59
C ILE A 285 38.19 -11.92 -3.19
N ASN A 286 39.23 -11.83 -2.36
CA ASN A 286 40.59 -11.53 -2.83
C ASN A 286 41.24 -12.68 -3.61
N GLN A 287 40.75 -13.91 -3.42
CA GLN A 287 41.28 -15.12 -4.06
C GLN A 287 40.56 -15.46 -5.36
N PHE A 288 39.25 -15.22 -5.43
CA PHE A 288 38.41 -15.75 -6.50
C PHE A 288 37.71 -14.71 -7.37
N TYR A 289 37.65 -13.43 -7.00
CA TYR A 289 36.93 -12.39 -7.74
C TYR A 289 37.87 -11.39 -8.46
N GLY A 290 37.49 -11.02 -9.69
CA GLY A 290 38.14 -9.96 -10.46
C GLY A 290 39.31 -10.42 -11.36
N PHE A 291 39.48 -11.72 -11.56
CA PHE A 291 40.59 -12.28 -12.34
C PHE A 291 40.22 -12.57 -13.80
N SER A 292 38.93 -12.77 -14.09
CA SER A 292 38.48 -13.07 -15.46
C SER A 292 38.70 -11.92 -16.45
N LYS A 293 38.74 -10.67 -15.96
CA LYS A 293 38.99 -9.43 -16.73
C LYS A 293 39.87 -8.47 -15.93
N PRO A 294 41.20 -8.68 -15.91
CA PRO A 294 42.10 -7.82 -15.16
C PRO A 294 42.09 -6.39 -15.72
N GLY A 295 42.13 -5.39 -14.84
CA GLY A 295 42.14 -3.97 -15.19
C GLY A 295 41.75 -3.07 -14.02
N ILE A 296 42.03 -1.77 -14.17
CA ILE A 296 41.83 -0.76 -13.10
C ILE A 296 40.38 -0.75 -12.58
N LYS A 297 39.38 -0.86 -13.48
CA LYS A 297 37.96 -0.89 -13.08
C LYS A 297 37.65 -2.11 -12.21
N THR A 298 38.15 -3.29 -12.59
CA THR A 298 37.92 -4.54 -11.88
C THR A 298 38.59 -4.55 -10.50
N GLU A 299 39.79 -3.99 -10.39
CA GLU A 299 40.48 -3.81 -9.11
C GLU A 299 39.71 -2.89 -8.18
N LYS A 300 39.29 -1.72 -8.67
CA LYS A 300 38.43 -0.79 -7.91
C LYS A 300 37.12 -1.44 -7.49
N LYS A 301 36.49 -2.21 -8.38
CA LYS A 301 35.25 -2.92 -8.06
C LYS A 301 35.46 -3.99 -6.98
N ARG A 302 36.56 -4.73 -7.03
CA ARG A 302 36.92 -5.69 -5.98
C ARG A 302 37.16 -4.99 -4.64
N GLU A 303 37.89 -3.88 -4.65
CA GLU A 303 38.16 -3.08 -3.44
C GLU A 303 36.87 -2.50 -2.84
N ALA A 304 36.03 -1.87 -3.67
CA ALA A 304 34.72 -1.36 -3.26
C ALA A 304 33.82 -2.48 -2.71
N GLY A 305 33.77 -3.62 -3.40
CA GLY A 305 33.04 -4.81 -2.95
C GLY A 305 33.55 -5.35 -1.61
N PHE A 306 34.86 -5.38 -1.40
CA PHE A 306 35.47 -5.81 -0.13
C PHE A 306 35.12 -4.85 1.02
N ILE A 307 35.24 -3.54 0.80
CA ILE A 307 34.87 -2.52 1.79
C ILE A 307 33.38 -2.65 2.15
N ARG A 308 32.52 -2.83 1.15
CA ARG A 308 31.08 -3.03 1.33
C ARG A 308 30.76 -4.28 2.16
N LEU A 309 31.38 -5.42 1.84
CA LEU A 309 31.20 -6.66 2.60
C LEU A 309 31.67 -6.51 4.05
N LYS A 310 32.78 -5.82 4.29
CA LYS A 310 33.29 -5.56 5.65
C LYS A 310 32.36 -4.64 6.45
N ALA A 311 31.82 -3.60 5.82
CA ALA A 311 30.82 -2.73 6.47
C ALA A 311 29.54 -3.52 6.78
N GLU A 312 29.10 -4.39 5.87
CA GLU A 312 27.95 -5.26 6.09
C GLU A 312 28.18 -6.27 7.22
N GLN A 313 29.38 -6.84 7.30
CA GLN A 313 29.77 -7.76 8.37
C GLN A 313 29.64 -7.10 9.74
N LYS A 314 30.23 -5.90 9.91
CA LYS A 314 30.12 -5.11 11.15
C LYS A 314 28.65 -4.83 11.49
N LEU A 315 27.87 -4.39 10.51
CA LEU A 315 26.46 -4.08 10.69
C LEU A 315 25.64 -5.30 11.12
N ASN A 316 25.86 -6.46 10.48
CA ASN A 316 25.16 -7.70 10.83
C ASN A 316 25.52 -8.18 12.24
N HIS A 317 26.78 -8.06 12.64
CA HIS A 317 27.20 -8.37 14.00
C HIS A 317 26.51 -7.45 15.02
N LYS A 318 26.46 -6.14 14.75
CA LYS A 318 25.80 -5.19 15.65
C LYS A 318 24.28 -5.39 15.70
N LEU A 319 23.65 -5.70 14.58
CA LEU A 319 22.23 -6.06 14.53
C LEU A 319 21.94 -7.30 15.39
N LYS A 320 22.77 -8.34 15.27
CA LYS A 320 22.61 -9.56 16.07
C LYS A 320 22.75 -9.30 17.57
N GLU A 321 23.76 -8.51 17.97
CA GLU A 321 23.95 -8.09 19.37
C GLU A 321 22.69 -7.40 19.92
N ILE A 322 22.13 -6.44 19.15
CA ILE A 322 20.93 -5.69 19.55
C ILE A 322 19.68 -6.58 19.56
N GLU A 323 19.54 -7.51 18.61
CA GLU A 323 18.45 -8.49 18.59
C GLU A 323 18.50 -9.36 19.86
N ASP A 324 19.68 -9.89 20.20
CA ASP A 324 19.89 -10.70 21.41
C ASP A 324 19.57 -9.90 22.69
N GLU A 325 19.95 -8.61 22.76
CA GLU A 325 19.59 -7.72 23.88
C GLU A 325 18.08 -7.47 23.99
N PHE A 326 17.39 -7.24 22.88
CA PHE A 326 15.93 -7.08 22.90
C PHE A 326 15.21 -8.37 23.29
N TYR A 327 15.70 -9.54 22.84
CA TYR A 327 15.17 -10.83 23.27
C TYR A 327 15.37 -11.04 24.78
N ALA A 328 16.56 -10.74 25.30
CA ALA A 328 16.83 -10.81 26.73
C ALA A 328 15.90 -9.87 27.53
N LEU A 329 15.66 -8.66 27.04
CA LEU A 329 14.71 -7.71 27.64
C LEU A 329 13.27 -8.26 27.64
N SER A 330 12.80 -8.79 26.51
CA SER A 330 11.46 -9.41 26.40
C SER A 330 11.28 -10.56 27.40
N GLN A 331 12.29 -11.43 27.54
CA GLN A 331 12.26 -12.53 28.50
C GLN A 331 12.24 -12.02 29.95
N GLN A 332 13.06 -11.02 30.29
CA GLN A 332 13.07 -10.42 31.63
C GLN A 332 11.71 -9.85 32.02
N VAL A 333 11.06 -9.14 31.09
CA VAL A 333 9.71 -8.57 31.29
C VAL A 333 8.70 -9.69 31.56
N LYS A 334 8.69 -10.75 30.75
CA LYS A 334 7.80 -11.91 30.91
C LYS A 334 8.01 -12.61 32.26
N GLU A 335 9.25 -12.70 32.74
CA GLU A 335 9.55 -13.30 34.05
C GLU A 335 9.05 -12.44 35.22
N PHE A 336 9.19 -11.12 35.13
CA PHE A 336 8.74 -10.20 36.18
C PHE A 336 7.21 -10.08 36.24
N GLU A 337 6.52 -10.10 35.10
CA GLU A 337 5.06 -10.13 35.05
C GLU A 337 4.46 -11.35 35.78
N ASN A 338 5.10 -12.51 35.67
CA ASN A 338 4.65 -13.73 36.36
C ASN A 338 4.85 -13.69 37.89
N LYS A 339 5.71 -12.80 38.39
CA LYS A 339 6.08 -12.70 39.82
C LYS A 339 5.56 -11.42 40.50
N GLY A 340 5.04 -10.47 39.72
CA GLY A 340 4.66 -9.13 40.17
C GLY A 340 5.85 -8.16 40.11
N LEU A 341 5.64 -6.99 39.50
CA LEU A 341 6.68 -5.98 39.28
C LEU A 341 7.01 -5.20 40.56
N GLU A 342 8.26 -5.27 41.03
CA GLU A 342 8.80 -4.40 42.09
C GLU A 342 9.46 -3.14 41.49
N ASP A 343 9.48 -2.02 42.24
CA ASP A 343 10.05 -0.74 41.77
C ASP A 343 11.51 -0.85 41.28
N ASN A 344 12.32 -1.73 41.89
CA ASN A 344 13.70 -1.97 41.48
C ASN A 344 13.81 -2.68 40.12
N GLN A 345 12.86 -3.56 39.80
CA GLN A 345 12.81 -4.27 38.51
C GLN A 345 12.42 -3.32 37.38
N ILE A 346 11.51 -2.37 37.65
CA ILE A 346 11.10 -1.34 36.69
C ILE A 346 12.30 -0.44 36.32
N LEU A 347 13.11 -0.03 37.31
CA LEU A 347 14.33 0.74 37.07
C LEU A 347 15.33 -0.03 36.21
N THR A 348 15.49 -1.33 36.46
CA THR A 348 16.38 -2.20 35.66
C THR A 348 15.91 -2.29 34.20
N ILE A 349 14.60 -2.46 33.96
CA ILE A 349 14.03 -2.45 32.61
C ILE A 349 14.28 -1.12 31.90
N GLN A 350 14.09 0.00 32.61
CA GLN A 350 14.30 1.34 32.06
C GLN A 350 15.78 1.58 31.69
N GLU A 351 16.71 1.15 32.53
CA GLU A 351 18.15 1.24 32.27
C GLU A 351 18.56 0.39 31.06
N ASN A 352 18.08 -0.85 30.98
CA ASN A 352 18.32 -1.72 29.83
C ASN A 352 17.76 -1.10 28.52
N CYS A 353 16.57 -0.52 28.57
CA CYS A 353 15.99 0.19 27.41
C CYS A 353 16.84 1.38 26.98
N LEU A 354 17.39 2.14 27.92
CA LEU A 354 18.27 3.28 27.63
C LEU A 354 19.60 2.81 27.02
N ASN A 355 20.20 1.75 27.56
CA ASN A 355 21.43 1.18 26.99
C ASN A 355 21.21 0.73 25.54
N ILE A 356 20.10 0.03 25.25
CA ILE A 356 19.74 -0.35 23.88
C ILE A 356 19.53 0.89 22.99
N CYS A 357 18.95 1.98 23.51
CA CYS A 357 18.83 3.24 22.75
C CYS A 357 20.21 3.83 22.41
N GLU A 358 21.16 3.79 23.33
CA GLU A 358 22.54 4.26 23.10
C GLU A 358 23.25 3.40 22.06
N GLN A 359 23.12 2.06 22.14
CA GLN A 359 23.60 1.11 21.13
C GLN A 359 23.04 1.42 19.73
N LEU A 360 21.77 1.82 19.65
CA LEU A 360 21.13 2.25 18.41
C LEU A 360 21.69 3.59 17.89
N GLY A 361 22.33 4.40 18.74
CA GLY A 361 22.84 5.73 18.43
C GLY A 361 21.88 6.87 18.82
N LEU A 362 20.94 6.61 19.71
CA LEU A 362 19.91 7.55 20.15
C LEU A 362 20.16 7.97 21.60
N LEU A 363 20.23 9.28 21.82
CA LEU A 363 20.41 9.86 23.15
C LEU A 363 19.13 10.55 23.62
N LYS A 364 18.90 10.51 24.93
CA LYS A 364 17.78 11.22 25.57
C LYS A 364 18.09 12.72 25.62
N LYS A 365 17.26 13.55 24.96
CA LYS A 365 17.29 15.01 25.16
C LYS A 365 16.57 15.36 26.47
N ALA A 366 17.09 16.33 27.21
CA ALA A 366 16.53 16.81 28.48
C ALA A 366 15.03 17.17 28.38
N ASP A 367 14.30 16.95 29.48
CA ASP A 367 12.85 17.17 29.59
C ASP A 367 12.46 18.60 29.17
N SER A 368 11.75 18.74 28.05
CA SER A 368 11.02 19.97 27.75
C SER A 368 9.75 20.01 28.60
N LEU A 369 9.79 20.83 29.66
CA LEU A 369 8.61 21.20 30.45
C LEU A 369 7.64 22.03 29.58
N SER A 370 6.79 21.36 28.80
CA SER A 370 5.58 21.98 28.25
C SER A 370 4.38 21.33 28.93
N ASN A 371 3.62 22.16 29.65
CA ASN A 371 2.44 21.77 30.42
C ASN A 371 1.52 20.84 29.59
N HIS A 372 1.31 19.64 30.13
CA HIS A 372 0.35 18.58 29.77
C HIS A 372 0.84 17.27 29.13
N GLN A 373 2.05 17.13 28.57
CA GLN A 373 2.58 15.80 28.22
C GLN A 373 4.11 15.80 28.27
N ARG A 374 4.73 14.95 29.13
CA ARG A 374 6.17 14.66 29.07
C ARG A 374 6.47 14.04 27.70
N LYS A 375 6.97 14.83 26.76
CA LYS A 375 7.36 14.35 25.44
C LYS A 375 8.85 14.02 25.48
N LEU A 376 9.18 12.78 25.79
CA LEU A 376 10.52 12.25 25.55
C LEU A 376 10.80 12.29 24.04
N ILE A 377 11.85 13.00 23.67
CA ILE A 377 12.33 13.09 22.29
C ILE A 377 13.76 12.55 22.29
N LEU A 378 13.96 11.46 21.56
CA LEU A 378 15.29 10.95 21.24
C LEU A 378 15.90 11.78 20.11
N GLU A 379 17.15 12.19 20.29
CA GLU A 379 17.97 12.80 19.22
C GLU A 379 19.14 11.87 18.87
N GLU A 380 19.67 12.01 17.67
CA GLU A 380 20.87 11.27 17.29
C GLU A 380 22.06 11.78 18.11
N GLY A 381 22.83 10.87 18.70
CA GLY A 381 24.10 11.23 19.33
C GLY A 381 25.15 11.64 18.28
N ASP A 382 26.20 12.32 18.73
CA ASP A 382 27.30 12.75 17.85
C ASP A 382 27.91 11.56 17.08
N ASN A 383 27.99 10.38 17.73
CA ASN A 383 28.47 9.12 17.13
C ASN A 383 27.53 8.56 16.04
N ALA A 384 26.22 8.81 16.10
CA ALA A 384 25.28 8.37 15.06
C ALA A 384 25.33 9.28 13.82
N SER A 385 25.70 10.55 14.01
CA SER A 385 25.80 11.56 12.95
C SER A 385 27.14 11.52 12.22
N ALA A 386 28.22 11.07 12.88
CA ALA A 386 29.59 11.12 12.37
C ALA A 386 30.21 9.74 12.03
N GLY A 387 29.47 8.64 12.12
CA GLY A 387 29.97 7.29 11.80
C GLY A 387 30.74 6.64 12.94
N GLY A 388 30.05 6.32 14.04
CA GLY A 388 30.55 5.52 15.16
C GLY A 388 29.92 4.12 15.23
N ASP A 389 30.30 3.35 16.26
CA ASP A 389 29.91 1.94 16.51
C ASP A 389 28.41 1.73 16.84
N SER A 390 27.60 2.78 16.72
CA SER A 390 26.14 2.72 16.84
C SER A 390 25.50 2.05 15.63
N LEU A 391 24.33 1.42 15.80
CA LEU A 391 23.61 0.80 14.69
C LEU A 391 23.34 1.79 13.54
N ILE A 392 22.83 2.99 13.85
CA ILE A 392 22.55 4.01 12.83
C ILE A 392 23.84 4.44 12.10
N GLY A 393 24.93 4.62 12.84
CA GLY A 393 26.25 4.93 12.28
C GLY A 393 26.74 3.84 11.32
N LEU A 394 26.66 2.57 11.72
CA LEU A 394 27.05 1.43 10.90
C LEU A 394 26.16 1.25 9.66
N VAL A 395 24.86 1.55 9.75
CA VAL A 395 23.96 1.56 8.58
C VAL A 395 24.40 2.63 7.59
N ARG A 396 24.78 3.83 8.06
CA ARG A 396 25.31 4.92 7.23
C ARG A 396 26.66 4.58 6.60
N GLU A 397 27.58 3.98 7.36
CA GLU A 397 28.86 3.48 6.84
C GLU A 397 28.61 2.44 5.74
N TRP A 398 27.71 1.48 5.99
CA TRP A 398 27.38 0.43 5.05
C TRP A 398 26.77 0.97 3.76
N TYR A 399 25.68 1.76 3.81
CA TYR A 399 25.07 2.28 2.59
C TYR A 399 25.98 3.29 1.88
N SER A 400 26.87 3.99 2.58
CA SER A 400 27.86 4.87 1.95
C SER A 400 28.91 4.05 1.17
N ALA A 401 29.29 2.88 1.67
CA ALA A 401 30.16 1.96 0.93
C ALA A 401 29.54 1.47 -0.39
N TRP A 402 28.20 1.41 -0.48
CA TRP A 402 27.52 1.14 -1.76
C TRP A 402 27.72 2.26 -2.78
N LEU A 403 27.85 3.52 -2.34
CA LEU A 403 28.06 4.65 -3.24
C LEU A 403 29.42 4.59 -3.93
N GLU A 404 30.39 3.84 -3.40
CA GLU A 404 31.69 3.63 -4.04
C GLU A 404 31.65 2.56 -5.15
N ASP A 405 30.52 1.86 -5.33
CA ASP A 405 30.37 0.86 -6.38
C ASP A 405 30.46 1.53 -7.77
N THR A 406 31.39 1.04 -8.58
CA THR A 406 31.69 1.56 -9.91
C THR A 406 30.58 1.32 -10.93
N ASP A 407 29.69 0.36 -10.67
CA ASP A 407 28.57 0.02 -11.55
C ASP A 407 27.25 0.65 -11.11
N LEU A 408 27.22 1.35 -9.96
CA LEU A 408 26.03 2.01 -9.47
C LEU A 408 25.69 3.27 -10.28
N LEU A 409 24.45 3.32 -10.79
CA LEU A 409 23.93 4.44 -11.58
C LEU A 409 23.75 5.72 -10.76
N LEU A 410 23.65 6.87 -11.44
CA LEU A 410 23.51 8.18 -10.79
C LEU A 410 22.19 8.33 -10.04
N GLU A 411 21.12 7.73 -10.56
CA GLU A 411 19.80 7.71 -9.94
C GLU A 411 19.82 6.88 -8.65
N ASP A 412 20.43 5.69 -8.70
CA ASP A 412 20.53 4.78 -7.57
C ASP A 412 21.34 5.39 -6.41
N ARG A 413 22.36 6.21 -6.73
CA ARG A 413 23.14 6.97 -5.73
C ARG A 413 22.31 7.95 -4.91
N LYS A 414 21.15 8.39 -5.41
CA LYS A 414 20.21 9.25 -4.68
C LYS A 414 19.16 8.43 -3.93
N ILE A 415 18.61 7.41 -4.59
CA ILE A 415 17.52 6.59 -4.06
C ILE A 415 17.97 5.81 -2.82
N LEU A 416 19.19 5.26 -2.85
CA LEU A 416 19.69 4.35 -1.81
C LEU A 416 19.85 5.06 -0.45
N PRO A 417 20.48 6.25 -0.34
CA PRO A 417 20.49 7.02 0.90
C PRO A 417 19.10 7.45 1.37
N GLU A 418 18.24 7.95 0.47
CA GLU A 418 16.88 8.38 0.82
C GLU A 418 16.06 7.25 1.43
N PHE A 419 16.16 6.05 0.85
CA PHE A 419 15.48 4.85 1.34
C PHE A 419 15.93 4.46 2.76
N TRP A 420 17.24 4.44 3.01
CA TRP A 420 17.78 4.05 4.32
C TRP A 420 17.53 5.10 5.39
N GLU A 421 17.61 6.39 5.07
CA GLU A 421 17.25 7.46 6.02
C GLU A 421 15.77 7.43 6.39
N GLN A 422 14.87 7.04 5.47
CA GLN A 422 13.47 6.79 5.81
C GLN A 422 13.31 5.61 6.79
N LYS A 423 14.03 4.50 6.58
CA LYS A 423 14.04 3.37 7.52
C LYS A 423 14.59 3.76 8.89
N ILE A 424 15.68 4.52 8.95
CA ILE A 424 16.24 5.06 10.19
C ILE A 424 15.21 5.94 10.92
N LYS A 425 14.49 6.80 10.19
CA LYS A 425 13.41 7.63 10.75
C LYS A 425 12.27 6.79 11.34
N LEU A 426 11.93 5.65 10.74
CA LEU A 426 10.93 4.72 11.28
C LEU A 426 11.45 3.99 12.52
N LEU A 427 12.70 3.54 12.51
CA LEU A 427 13.38 2.95 13.66
C LEU A 427 13.31 3.89 14.87
N LYS A 428 13.74 5.15 14.70
CA LYS A 428 13.65 6.19 15.75
C LYS A 428 12.25 6.34 16.33
N ARG A 429 11.24 6.40 15.48
CA ARG A 429 9.83 6.53 15.91
C ARG A 429 9.38 5.32 16.73
N LYS A 430 9.78 4.11 16.34
CA LYS A 430 9.43 2.88 17.06
C LYS A 430 10.19 2.76 18.38
N THR A 431 11.49 3.04 18.40
CA THR A 431 12.30 3.07 19.62
C THR A 431 11.80 4.12 20.61
N ASN A 432 11.41 5.32 20.13
CA ASN A 432 10.84 6.33 21.02
C ASN A 432 9.51 5.87 21.66
N LYS A 433 8.67 5.14 20.91
CA LYS A 433 7.44 4.56 21.47
C LYS A 433 7.74 3.54 22.57
N LEU A 434 8.75 2.69 22.36
CA LEU A 434 9.21 1.72 23.36
C LEU A 434 9.72 2.44 24.61
N LEU A 435 10.56 3.48 24.46
CA LEU A 435 11.10 4.24 25.58
C LEU A 435 10.00 5.00 26.36
N VAL A 436 9.05 5.63 25.66
CA VAL A 436 7.91 6.29 26.31
C VAL A 436 7.09 5.27 27.10
N LYS A 437 6.91 4.06 26.59
CA LYS A 437 6.19 3.01 27.30
C LYS A 437 6.97 2.51 28.51
N ALA A 438 8.27 2.27 28.38
CA ALA A 438 9.14 1.87 29.48
C ALA A 438 9.12 2.88 30.65
N ASN A 439 9.07 4.18 30.34
CA ASN A 439 8.99 5.24 31.36
C ASN A 439 7.62 5.35 32.05
N ASN A 440 6.56 4.78 31.47
CA ASN A 440 5.20 4.80 32.01
C ASN A 440 4.73 3.40 32.47
N LEU A 441 5.66 2.46 32.67
CA LEU A 441 5.36 1.11 33.15
C LEU A 441 4.61 1.17 34.48
N SER A 442 3.46 0.49 34.54
CA SER A 442 2.72 0.23 35.78
C SER A 442 2.76 -1.26 36.10
N ILE A 443 2.47 -1.60 37.36
CA ILE A 443 2.57 -2.96 37.92
C ILE A 443 1.68 -3.99 37.16
N ASP A 444 0.68 -3.54 36.40
CA ASP A 444 -0.27 -4.39 35.65
C ASP A 444 -0.12 -4.33 34.11
N ASP A 445 0.90 -3.67 33.55
CA ASP A 445 1.04 -3.45 32.09
C ASP A 445 1.62 -4.66 31.34
N THR A 446 0.80 -5.71 31.20
CA THR A 446 1.03 -6.96 30.41
C THR A 446 1.19 -6.76 28.88
N ARG A 447 1.52 -5.54 28.44
CA ARG A 447 1.60 -5.17 27.02
C ARG A 447 2.97 -4.63 26.65
N PHE A 448 3.92 -4.56 27.58
CA PHE A 448 5.24 -4.01 27.29
C PHE A 448 6.07 -4.99 26.45
N ASP A 449 5.99 -6.28 26.78
CA ASP A 449 6.58 -7.37 26.00
C ASP A 449 6.07 -7.39 24.56
N ASP A 450 4.76 -7.19 24.33
CA ASP A 450 4.17 -7.05 22.99
C ASP A 450 4.85 -5.94 22.19
N VAL A 451 5.20 -4.82 22.83
CA VAL A 451 5.86 -3.68 22.14
C VAL A 451 7.30 -4.01 21.80
N VAL A 452 8.00 -4.74 22.67
CA VAL A 452 9.36 -5.24 22.42
C VAL A 452 9.34 -6.26 21.28
N ASP A 453 8.48 -7.27 21.36
CA ASP A 453 8.35 -8.34 20.37
C ASP A 453 7.96 -7.78 18.98
N ASN A 454 7.04 -6.81 18.93
CA ASN A 454 6.69 -6.12 17.68
C ASN A 454 7.86 -5.29 17.09
N LEU A 455 8.77 -4.79 17.93
CA LEU A 455 9.95 -4.08 17.45
C LEU A 455 10.98 -5.07 16.88
N ILE A 456 11.21 -6.19 17.57
CA ILE A 456 12.11 -7.27 17.10
C ILE A 456 11.62 -7.80 15.75
N LEU A 457 10.34 -8.15 15.64
CA LEU A 457 9.74 -8.63 14.38
C LEU A 457 9.91 -7.59 13.26
N TRP A 458 9.70 -6.31 13.56
CA TRP A 458 9.89 -5.26 12.56
C TRP A 458 11.36 -5.08 12.15
N LEU A 459 12.30 -5.17 13.09
CA LEU A 459 13.73 -5.12 12.78
C LEU A 459 14.12 -6.25 11.82
N GLN A 460 13.69 -7.48 12.14
CA GLN A 460 13.96 -8.67 11.34
C GLN A 460 13.30 -8.58 9.96
N GLU A 461 12.00 -8.32 9.88
CA GLU A 461 11.26 -8.41 8.61
C GLU A 461 11.36 -7.16 7.71
N ARG A 462 11.56 -5.97 8.30
CA ARG A 462 11.37 -4.69 7.58
C ARG A 462 12.58 -3.77 7.62
N PHE A 463 13.51 -3.95 8.56
CA PHE A 463 14.72 -3.12 8.64
C PHE A 463 15.87 -3.74 7.83
N LYS A 464 16.58 -4.73 8.40
CA LYS A 464 17.65 -5.50 7.75
C LYS A 464 17.81 -6.84 8.49
N HIS A 465 17.91 -7.94 7.76
CA HIS A 465 18.20 -9.25 8.34
C HIS A 465 19.68 -9.37 8.76
N SER A 466 19.93 -10.00 9.91
CA SER A 466 21.26 -10.29 10.44
C SER A 466 21.91 -11.55 9.82
N GLN A 467 21.12 -12.58 9.48
CA GLN A 467 21.59 -13.83 8.87
C GLN A 467 20.60 -14.38 7.84
N ILE A 468 21.10 -14.92 6.71
CA ILE A 468 20.24 -15.51 5.67
C ILE A 468 20.83 -16.80 5.07
N GLU A 469 20.76 -17.89 5.83
CA GLU A 469 21.33 -19.20 5.43
C GLU A 469 20.69 -19.78 4.16
N TRP A 470 19.38 -19.57 3.95
CA TRP A 470 18.67 -20.14 2.80
C TRP A 470 19.05 -19.51 1.45
N GLN A 471 19.78 -18.38 1.46
CA GLN A 471 20.26 -17.66 0.28
C GLN A 471 21.67 -18.06 -0.14
N ASN A 472 22.33 -18.98 0.59
CA ASN A 472 23.60 -19.55 0.16
C ASN A 472 23.47 -20.24 -1.21
N PRO A 473 24.51 -20.18 -2.05
CA PRO A 473 24.46 -20.74 -3.39
C PRO A 473 24.24 -22.26 -3.34
N LYS A 474 23.34 -22.76 -4.18
CA LYS A 474 23.02 -24.18 -4.28
C LYS A 474 23.52 -24.72 -5.62
N ILE A 475 24.34 -25.77 -5.57
CA ILE A 475 24.96 -26.36 -6.75
C ILE A 475 24.38 -27.75 -6.98
N TRP A 476 23.83 -27.97 -8.17
CA TRP A 476 23.20 -29.23 -8.56
C TRP A 476 23.93 -29.76 -9.80
N MET A 477 24.28 -31.03 -9.82
CA MET A 477 24.82 -31.67 -11.03
C MET A 477 23.69 -32.29 -11.84
N GLN A 478 23.71 -32.08 -13.15
CA GLN A 478 22.92 -32.85 -14.11
C GLN A 478 23.85 -33.52 -15.13
N GLU A 479 23.61 -34.80 -15.39
CA GLU A 479 24.27 -35.49 -16.49
C GLU A 479 23.52 -35.23 -17.78
N ILE A 480 24.15 -34.52 -18.73
CA ILE A 480 23.61 -34.38 -20.08
C ILE A 480 24.29 -35.43 -20.97
N ARG A 481 23.52 -36.43 -21.42
CA ARG A 481 23.98 -37.35 -22.46
C ARG A 481 23.80 -36.66 -23.82
N VAL A 482 24.89 -36.22 -24.44
CA VAL A 482 24.85 -35.74 -25.82
C VAL A 482 24.47 -36.92 -26.72
N LEU A 483 23.31 -36.85 -27.37
CA LEU A 483 22.87 -37.82 -28.36
C LEU A 483 23.67 -37.63 -29.66
N GLY A 484 24.73 -38.43 -29.83
CA GLY A 484 25.38 -38.64 -31.13
C GLY A 484 26.90 -38.80 -31.08
N GLY A 485 27.38 -40.05 -31.07
CA GLY A 485 28.76 -40.41 -31.39
C GLY A 485 29.44 -41.34 -30.37
N PRO A 486 29.96 -42.52 -30.78
CA PRO A 486 30.44 -43.56 -29.87
C PRO A 486 31.87 -43.33 -29.30
N ALA A 487 32.28 -42.09 -29.02
CA ALA A 487 33.66 -41.83 -28.54
C ALA A 487 33.92 -40.49 -27.80
N MET A 488 32.91 -39.74 -27.35
CA MET A 488 33.16 -38.55 -26.51
C MET A 488 32.45 -38.69 -25.16
N ASP A 489 33.22 -38.53 -24.08
CA ASP A 489 32.71 -38.55 -22.72
C ASP A 489 31.55 -37.55 -22.55
N PRO A 490 30.49 -37.89 -21.80
CA PRO A 490 29.37 -36.99 -21.55
C PRO A 490 29.85 -35.79 -20.75
N ASN A 491 29.71 -34.57 -21.28
CA ASN A 491 29.97 -33.36 -20.50
C ASN A 491 28.98 -33.29 -19.33
N LYS A 492 29.52 -33.18 -18.12
CA LYS A 492 28.71 -32.93 -16.91
C LYS A 492 28.34 -31.46 -16.91
N VAL A 493 27.07 -31.12 -16.66
CA VAL A 493 26.62 -29.73 -16.54
C VAL A 493 26.16 -29.49 -15.11
N PHE A 494 26.72 -28.46 -14.49
CA PHE A 494 26.29 -28.03 -13.17
C PHE A 494 25.33 -26.86 -13.29
N ILE A 495 24.19 -26.98 -12.64
CA ILE A 495 23.25 -25.88 -12.45
C ILE A 495 23.61 -25.22 -11.12
N VAL A 496 24.08 -23.98 -11.21
CA VAL A 496 24.43 -23.17 -10.05
C VAL A 496 23.32 -22.16 -9.83
N LYS A 497 22.68 -22.26 -8.67
CA LYS A 497 21.55 -21.43 -8.24
C LYS A 497 22.04 -20.46 -7.20
N PHE A 498 21.81 -19.17 -7.42
CA PHE A 498 22.32 -18.11 -6.55
C PHE A 498 21.32 -16.97 -6.44
N PHE A 499 21.42 -16.22 -5.35
CA PHE A 499 20.68 -14.99 -5.16
C PHE A 499 21.59 -13.80 -5.42
N VAL A 500 21.01 -12.75 -5.99
CA VAL A 500 21.58 -11.43 -6.17
C VAL A 500 20.83 -10.49 -5.24
N ASP A 501 21.52 -9.44 -4.83
CA ASP A 501 20.95 -8.29 -4.13
C ASP A 501 19.90 -7.53 -4.96
N ASP A 502 19.46 -6.37 -4.46
CA ASP A 502 18.26 -5.64 -4.87
C ASP A 502 18.02 -5.59 -6.39
N ILE A 503 16.93 -6.22 -6.84
CA ILE A 503 16.49 -6.30 -8.24
C ILE A 503 16.21 -4.92 -8.86
N LYS A 504 16.01 -3.86 -8.07
CA LYS A 504 15.64 -2.54 -8.62
C LYS A 504 16.85 -1.76 -9.14
N LEU A 505 18.04 -2.08 -8.66
CA LEU A 505 19.27 -1.39 -9.02
C LEU A 505 19.61 -1.58 -10.50
N GLU A 506 20.35 -0.62 -11.04
CA GLU A 506 20.84 -0.67 -12.42
C GLU A 506 19.70 -0.84 -13.44
N HIS A 507 18.56 -0.19 -13.19
CA HIS A 507 17.33 -0.35 -13.98
C HIS A 507 16.87 -1.81 -14.12
N CYS A 508 16.99 -2.61 -13.06
CA CYS A 508 16.67 -4.03 -13.06
C CYS A 508 17.57 -4.92 -13.94
N GLU A 509 18.73 -4.41 -14.37
CA GLU A 509 19.73 -5.20 -15.11
C GLU A 509 20.83 -5.80 -14.21
N ARG A 510 20.83 -5.49 -12.92
CA ARG A 510 21.85 -5.97 -11.97
C ARG A 510 21.97 -7.49 -11.97
N GLY A 511 20.85 -8.22 -11.98
CA GLY A 511 20.84 -9.69 -12.06
C GLY A 511 21.57 -10.21 -13.30
N ASN A 512 21.30 -9.63 -14.47
CA ASN A 512 21.94 -10.00 -15.74
C ASN A 512 23.45 -9.70 -15.73
N ARG A 513 23.86 -8.55 -15.18
CA ARG A 513 25.27 -8.20 -15.03
C ARG A 513 25.98 -9.22 -14.13
N VAL A 514 25.46 -9.45 -12.92
CA VAL A 514 26.07 -10.35 -11.93
C VAL A 514 26.16 -11.77 -12.49
N LYS A 515 25.11 -12.27 -13.15
CA LYS A 515 25.13 -13.57 -13.84
C LYS A 515 26.27 -13.66 -14.86
N ASN A 516 26.42 -12.64 -15.70
CA ASN A 516 27.45 -12.61 -16.74
C ASN A 516 28.88 -12.53 -16.16
N GLU A 517 29.07 -11.78 -15.08
CA GLU A 517 30.36 -11.69 -14.38
C GLU A 517 30.71 -13.01 -13.70
N LEU A 518 29.76 -13.56 -12.94
CA LEU A 518 29.91 -14.84 -12.27
C LEU A 518 30.23 -15.97 -13.25
N TYR A 519 29.54 -16.03 -14.40
CA TYR A 519 29.84 -17.01 -15.45
C TYR A 519 31.30 -16.90 -15.93
N ARG A 520 31.80 -15.68 -16.16
CA ARG A 520 33.19 -15.47 -16.61
C ARG A 520 34.21 -15.88 -15.55
N GLU A 521 33.97 -15.51 -14.28
CA GLU A 521 34.84 -15.90 -13.18
C GLU A 521 34.86 -17.42 -13.00
N LEU A 522 33.70 -18.08 -13.05
CA LEU A 522 33.59 -19.53 -12.96
C LEU A 522 34.40 -20.23 -14.07
N ILE A 523 34.17 -19.85 -15.33
CA ILE A 523 34.91 -20.45 -16.46
C ILE A 523 36.41 -20.19 -16.35
N TRP A 524 36.82 -19.00 -15.91
CA TRP A 524 38.24 -18.67 -15.73
C TRP A 524 38.89 -19.51 -14.64
N GLN A 525 38.28 -19.60 -13.46
CA GLN A 525 38.79 -20.36 -12.32
C GLN A 525 38.84 -21.86 -12.62
N LEU A 526 37.79 -22.40 -13.25
CA LEU A 526 37.75 -23.81 -13.67
C LEU A 526 38.87 -24.12 -14.67
N ARG A 527 39.07 -23.28 -15.69
CA ARG A 527 40.19 -23.45 -16.62
C ARG A 527 41.53 -23.42 -15.90
N ARG A 528 41.73 -22.46 -14.99
CA ARG A 528 42.97 -22.36 -14.21
C ARG A 528 43.21 -23.58 -13.33
N SER A 529 42.20 -24.10 -12.66
CA SER A 529 42.33 -25.27 -11.79
C SER A 529 42.58 -26.57 -12.56
N TYR A 530 42.03 -26.71 -13.77
CA TYR A 530 42.18 -27.93 -14.58
C TYR A 530 43.41 -27.92 -15.49
N LEU A 531 43.92 -26.75 -15.87
CA LEU A 531 45.18 -26.63 -16.63
C LEU A 531 46.43 -26.77 -15.75
N GLY A 532 46.29 -26.72 -14.43
CA GLY A 532 47.39 -26.81 -13.46
C GLY A 532 47.66 -28.22 -12.91
N LYS A 533 46.97 -29.26 -13.39
CA LYS A 533 47.14 -30.66 -12.98
C LYS A 533 47.68 -31.51 -14.12
#